data_AF-A0A0G8AX00-F1
#
_entry.id   AF-A0A0G8AX00-F1
#
_cell.length_a   1.000
_cell.length_b   1.000
_cell.length_c   1.000
_cell.angle_alpha   90.00
_cell.angle_beta   90.00
_cell.angle_gamma   90.00
#
_symmetry.space_group_name_H-M   'P 1'
#
loop_
_entity.id
_entity.type
_entity.pdbx_description
1 polymer ?
#
loop_
_entity_poly.entity_id
_entity_poly.type
_entity_poly.pdbx_seq_one_letter_code
_entity_poly.pdbx_strand_id
1 'polypeptide(L)'
;MLSPKRVKFRKMQRGRMRGVATRGNTIAFGDFAIQAQECGWITSRQIEASRRAMTRAIRRGGKVWIRIFPDKSITMRAAETRMGSGKGNPEFWVAVVKPGRVLFEMGGEEISEELARTAMRLAQYKLPVKTKFLVREGIGDTPMPAIANAGITPPGEA
;
A
#
# COMPACT_ATOMS: atom_id res chain seq x y z
N MET A 1 7.33 -8.92 12.94
CA MET A 1 6.32 -8.51 11.94
C MET A 1 5.38 -7.51 12.59
N LEU A 2 4.84 -6.55 11.82
CA LEU A 2 3.96 -5.50 12.34
C LEU A 2 2.60 -6.06 12.80
N SER A 3 2.16 -5.63 13.99
CA SER A 3 0.84 -5.90 14.55
C SER A 3 0.46 -4.81 15.57
N PRO A 4 -0.84 -4.59 15.82
CA PRO A 4 -1.27 -3.68 16.88
C PRO A 4 -0.86 -4.20 18.26
N LYS A 5 -0.33 -3.32 19.12
CA LYS A 5 0.03 -3.68 20.51
C LYS A 5 -1.20 -4.05 21.36
N ARG A 6 -2.32 -3.36 21.14
CA ARG A 6 -3.59 -3.60 21.84
C ARG A 6 -4.75 -3.34 20.89
N VAL A 7 -5.77 -4.20 20.93
CA VAL A 7 -7.04 -4.00 20.20
C VAL A 7 -8.22 -4.07 21.15
N LYS A 8 -9.22 -3.21 20.96
CA LYS A 8 -10.47 -3.27 21.72
C LYS A 8 -11.28 -4.53 21.38
N PHE A 9 -11.26 -4.92 20.11
CA PHE A 9 -12.01 -6.08 19.61
C PHE A 9 -11.07 -7.05 18.89
N ARG A 10 -11.14 -8.33 19.26
CA ARG A 10 -10.27 -9.38 18.73
C ARG A 10 -10.65 -9.86 17.32
N LYS A 11 -11.94 -9.79 16.93
CA LYS A 11 -12.44 -10.32 15.64
C LYS A 11 -13.21 -9.24 14.87
N MET A 12 -12.67 -8.75 13.76
CA MET A 12 -13.31 -7.72 12.92
C MET A 12 -14.09 -8.31 11.74
N GLN A 13 -15.23 -7.72 11.36
CA GLN A 13 -15.93 -8.09 10.13
C GLN A 13 -15.06 -7.76 8.89
N ARG A 14 -15.25 -8.50 7.78
CA ARG A 14 -14.41 -8.33 6.57
C ARG A 14 -14.63 -6.98 5.90
N GLY A 15 -15.83 -6.40 5.98
CA GLY A 15 -16.14 -5.10 5.35
C GLY A 15 -16.00 -5.12 3.83
N ARG A 16 -15.93 -3.94 3.20
CA ARG A 16 -15.81 -3.74 1.75
C ARG A 16 -14.66 -2.79 1.42
N MET A 17 -14.05 -2.93 0.24
CA MET A 17 -12.91 -2.12 -0.22
C MET A 17 -13.30 -1.16 -1.36
N ARG A 18 -14.45 -0.49 -1.24
CA ARG A 18 -14.95 0.41 -2.29
C ARG A 18 -14.29 1.79 -2.23
N GLY A 19 -14.22 2.44 -3.40
CA GLY A 19 -13.77 3.82 -3.58
C GLY A 19 -12.25 4.00 -3.64
N VAL A 20 -11.84 5.26 -3.74
CA VAL A 20 -10.43 5.69 -3.82
C VAL A 20 -9.90 6.14 -2.46
N ALA A 21 -8.57 6.22 -2.33
CA ALA A 21 -7.93 6.75 -1.14
C ALA A 21 -8.07 8.27 -1.10
N THR A 22 -8.79 8.78 -0.09
CA THR A 22 -8.92 10.22 0.18
C THR A 22 -7.83 10.76 1.11
N ARG A 23 -7.11 9.87 1.79
CA ARG A 23 -6.05 10.22 2.75
C ARG A 23 -4.78 9.44 2.46
N GLY A 24 -3.65 10.09 2.71
CA GLY A 24 -2.32 9.49 2.52
C GLY A 24 -2.07 9.05 1.08
N ASN A 25 -2.64 9.80 0.14
CA ASN A 25 -2.49 9.69 -1.29
C ASN A 25 -1.32 10.53 -1.84
N THR A 26 -0.76 11.41 -1.01
CA THR A 26 0.43 12.23 -1.31
C THR A 26 1.67 11.74 -0.56
N ILE A 27 2.84 12.11 -1.10
CA ILE A 27 4.15 11.91 -0.47
C ILE A 27 4.28 12.92 0.68
N ALA A 28 4.68 12.45 1.87
CA ALA A 28 4.76 13.32 3.05
C ALA A 28 6.17 13.46 3.63
N PHE A 29 7.01 12.45 3.52
CA PHE A 29 8.31 12.38 4.18
C PHE A 29 9.45 12.24 3.19
N GLY A 30 9.38 11.25 2.30
CA GLY A 30 10.44 10.96 1.34
C GLY A 30 10.39 11.80 0.07
N ASP A 31 11.29 11.48 -0.84
CA ASP A 31 11.42 12.08 -2.18
C ASP A 31 10.80 11.18 -3.25
N PHE A 32 10.78 9.87 -2.99
CA PHE A 32 10.25 8.85 -3.88
C PHE A 32 9.22 7.98 -3.16
N ALA A 33 8.21 7.49 -3.88
CA ALA A 33 7.15 6.70 -3.29
C ALA A 33 6.58 5.63 -4.22
N ILE A 34 5.91 4.63 -3.61
CA ILE A 34 5.06 3.66 -4.32
C ILE A 34 3.62 3.89 -3.92
N GLN A 35 2.75 4.08 -4.92
CA GLN A 35 1.32 4.25 -4.76
C GLN A 35 0.55 3.04 -5.31
N ALA A 36 -0.45 2.55 -4.59
CA ALA A 36 -1.33 1.49 -5.06
C ALA A 36 -2.27 1.98 -6.18
N GLN A 37 -2.43 1.18 -7.23
CA GLN A 37 -3.39 1.43 -8.32
C GLN A 37 -4.67 0.61 -8.15
N GLU A 38 -4.62 -0.46 -7.38
CA GLU A 38 -5.74 -1.37 -7.14
C GLU A 38 -6.07 -1.47 -5.64
N CYS A 39 -7.29 -1.90 -5.34
CA CYS A 39 -7.68 -2.21 -3.97
C CYS A 39 -7.17 -3.60 -3.57
N GLY A 40 -6.81 -3.77 -2.30
CA GLY A 40 -6.34 -5.07 -1.80
C GLY A 40 -6.05 -5.11 -0.31
N TRP A 41 -5.83 -6.32 0.19
CA TRP A 41 -5.30 -6.56 1.52
C TRP A 41 -3.82 -6.85 1.43
N ILE A 42 -3.02 -6.06 2.16
CA ILE A 42 -1.58 -6.27 2.25
C ILE A 42 -1.27 -6.81 3.64
N THR A 43 -0.76 -8.02 3.70
CA THR A 43 -0.40 -8.69 4.96
C THR A 43 0.85 -8.06 5.58
N SER A 44 1.01 -8.21 6.90
CA SER A 44 2.23 -7.78 7.58
C SER A 44 3.50 -8.47 7.06
N ARG A 45 3.38 -9.69 6.49
CA ARG A 45 4.49 -10.41 5.83
C ARG A 45 4.91 -9.72 4.54
N GLN A 46 3.96 -9.32 3.70
CA GLN A 46 4.23 -8.62 2.45
C GLN A 46 4.85 -7.25 2.71
N ILE A 47 4.35 -6.52 3.72
CA ILE A 47 4.94 -5.23 4.11
C ILE A 47 6.42 -5.40 4.50
N GLU A 48 6.71 -6.41 5.31
CA GLU A 48 8.08 -6.70 5.75
C GLU A 48 8.98 -7.19 4.60
N ALA A 49 8.45 -8.01 3.69
CA ALA A 49 9.17 -8.48 2.51
C ALA A 49 9.54 -7.32 1.58
N SER A 50 8.61 -6.40 1.32
CA SER A 50 8.86 -5.17 0.56
C SER A 50 9.89 -4.28 1.25
N ARG A 51 9.76 -4.06 2.57
CA ARG A 51 10.74 -3.30 3.37
C ARG A 51 12.14 -3.87 3.24
N ARG A 52 12.30 -5.17 3.48
CA ARG A 52 13.60 -5.85 3.41
C ARG A 52 14.21 -5.81 2.02
N ALA A 53 13.38 -5.92 0.96
CA ALA A 53 13.83 -5.78 -0.42
C ALA A 53 14.39 -4.38 -0.70
N MET A 54 13.68 -3.33 -0.31
CA MET A 54 14.13 -1.94 -0.47
C MET A 54 15.42 -1.66 0.31
N THR A 55 15.45 -1.99 1.61
CA THR A 55 16.62 -1.74 2.46
C THR A 55 17.86 -2.50 1.98
N ARG A 56 17.69 -3.69 1.40
CA ARG A 56 18.81 -4.45 0.80
C ARG A 56 19.31 -3.79 -0.49
N ALA A 57 18.42 -3.28 -1.34
CA ALA A 57 18.78 -2.63 -2.59
C ALA A 57 19.61 -1.36 -2.36
N ILE A 58 19.22 -0.55 -1.39
CA ILE A 58 19.93 0.69 -1.01
C ILE A 58 21.14 0.44 -0.10
N ARG A 59 21.54 -0.83 0.12
CA ARG A 59 22.66 -1.22 0.99
C ARG A 59 22.62 -0.62 2.40
N ARG A 60 21.40 -0.40 2.93
CA ARG A 60 21.12 0.28 4.21
C ARG A 60 21.47 1.78 4.26
N GLY A 61 21.75 2.41 3.12
CA GLY A 61 21.80 3.88 2.98
C GLY A 61 20.40 4.48 2.90
N GLY A 62 20.28 5.77 3.20
CA GLY A 62 19.00 6.50 3.19
C GLY A 62 17.96 6.02 4.22
N LYS A 63 16.72 6.49 4.04
CA LYS A 63 15.58 6.21 4.94
C LYS A 63 14.40 5.67 4.16
N VAL A 64 13.71 4.70 4.76
CA VAL A 64 12.48 4.08 4.21
C VAL A 64 11.35 4.26 5.20
N TRP A 65 10.26 4.86 4.75
CA TRP A 65 9.04 5.02 5.53
C TRP A 65 7.97 4.05 5.05
N ILE A 66 7.28 3.44 6.01
CA ILE A 66 6.11 2.60 5.76
C ILE A 66 4.88 3.45 6.07
N ARG A 67 4.04 3.69 5.07
CA ARG A 67 2.87 4.59 5.18
C ARG A 67 1.58 3.84 5.50
N ILE A 68 1.62 2.52 5.49
CA ILE A 68 0.51 1.63 5.82
C ILE A 68 0.80 0.81 7.06
N PHE A 69 -0.23 0.49 7.84
CA PHE A 69 -0.10 -0.32 9.05
C PHE A 69 -1.16 -1.43 9.04
N PRO A 70 -0.79 -2.68 9.37
CA PRO A 70 -1.72 -3.79 9.40
C PRO A 70 -2.50 -3.79 10.72
N ASP A 71 -3.64 -3.10 10.74
CA ASP A 71 -4.52 -2.92 11.89
C ASP A 71 -5.72 -3.87 11.90
N LYS A 72 -6.01 -4.52 10.77
CA LYS A 72 -7.21 -5.35 10.62
C LYS A 72 -6.91 -6.83 10.80
N SER A 73 -7.58 -7.45 11.78
CA SER A 73 -7.50 -8.90 12.03
C SER A 73 -8.26 -9.68 10.95
N ILE A 74 -7.62 -10.66 10.32
CA ILE A 74 -8.28 -11.64 9.43
C ILE A 74 -8.43 -12.97 10.17
N THR A 75 -9.66 -13.47 10.20
CA THR A 75 -10.00 -14.75 10.83
C THR A 75 -10.10 -15.86 9.80
N MET A 76 -9.56 -17.03 10.12
CA MET A 76 -9.72 -18.25 9.32
C MET A 76 -10.24 -19.40 10.19
N ARG A 77 -10.84 -20.38 9.54
CA ARG A 77 -11.20 -21.67 10.14
C ARG A 77 -10.28 -22.73 9.54
N ALA A 78 -10.02 -23.79 10.29
CA ALA A 78 -9.33 -24.94 9.75
C ALA A 78 -10.11 -25.49 8.55
N ALA A 79 -9.39 -25.80 7.47
CA ALA A 79 -9.96 -26.23 6.20
C ALA A 79 -10.81 -27.50 6.33
N GLU A 80 -10.52 -28.33 7.33
CA GLU A 80 -11.17 -29.62 7.58
C GLU A 80 -12.47 -29.50 8.39
N THR A 81 -12.89 -28.30 8.80
CA THR A 81 -14.07 -28.09 9.66
C THR A 81 -15.32 -27.72 8.86
N ARG A 82 -16.49 -28.23 9.29
CA ARG A 82 -17.79 -27.90 8.69
C ARG A 82 -18.21 -26.45 8.99
N MET A 83 -19.07 -25.88 8.15
CA MET A 83 -19.67 -24.56 8.38
C MET A 83 -20.50 -24.51 9.69
N GLY A 84 -20.73 -23.31 10.25
CA GLY A 84 -21.42 -23.14 11.55
C GLY A 84 -20.47 -22.90 12.74
N SER A 85 -20.91 -23.07 13.98
CA SER A 85 -20.06 -22.97 15.21
C SER A 85 -19.33 -21.64 15.44
N GLY A 86 -19.80 -20.57 14.80
CA GLY A 86 -19.28 -19.22 14.98
C GLY A 86 -18.05 -18.87 14.14
N LYS A 87 -17.42 -17.76 14.49
CA LYS A 87 -16.33 -17.16 13.71
C LYS A 87 -14.98 -17.75 14.09
N GLY A 88 -14.15 -18.03 13.08
CA GLY A 88 -12.79 -18.56 13.24
C GLY A 88 -11.84 -17.67 14.06
N ASN A 89 -10.62 -18.18 14.26
CA ASN A 89 -9.60 -17.51 15.04
C ASN A 89 -8.85 -16.47 14.18
N PRO A 90 -8.43 -15.32 14.75
CA PRO A 90 -7.56 -14.39 14.05
C PRO A 90 -6.19 -15.03 13.77
N GLU A 91 -5.77 -15.02 12.52
CA GLU A 91 -4.54 -15.66 12.06
C GLU A 91 -3.46 -14.64 11.70
N PHE A 92 -3.85 -13.58 10.98
CA PHE A 92 -2.92 -12.55 10.55
C PHE A 92 -3.57 -11.18 10.48
N TRP A 93 -2.71 -10.17 10.41
CA TRP A 93 -3.09 -8.77 10.29
C TRP A 93 -2.86 -8.28 8.87
N VAL A 94 -3.81 -7.50 8.37
CA VAL A 94 -3.75 -6.87 7.05
C VAL A 94 -3.95 -5.37 7.14
N ALA A 95 -3.29 -4.65 6.23
CA ALA A 95 -3.62 -3.28 5.90
C ALA A 95 -4.61 -3.30 4.74
N VAL A 96 -5.72 -2.58 4.89
CA VAL A 96 -6.68 -2.38 3.79
C VAL A 96 -6.18 -1.22 2.93
N VAL A 97 -5.92 -1.50 1.66
CA VAL A 97 -5.39 -0.53 0.71
C VAL A 97 -6.43 -0.24 -0.36
N LYS A 98 -6.57 1.05 -0.70
CA LYS A 98 -7.40 1.55 -1.79
C LYS A 98 -6.52 2.16 -2.88
N PRO A 99 -7.02 2.22 -4.13
CA PRO A 99 -6.34 2.92 -5.22
C PRO A 99 -5.99 4.37 -4.81
N GLY A 100 -4.79 4.81 -5.16
CA GLY A 100 -4.26 6.13 -4.82
C GLY A 100 -3.50 6.18 -3.48
N ARG A 101 -3.53 5.15 -2.64
CA ARG A 101 -2.82 5.16 -1.34
C ARG A 101 -1.31 5.00 -1.54
N VAL A 102 -0.52 5.88 -0.94
CA VAL A 102 0.94 5.73 -0.85
C VAL A 102 1.27 4.66 0.20
N LEU A 103 2.07 3.67 -0.19
CA LEU A 103 2.41 2.49 0.62
C LEU A 103 3.76 2.64 1.32
N PHE A 104 4.76 3.07 0.56
CA PHE A 104 6.13 3.25 1.01
C PHE A 104 6.68 4.54 0.43
N GLU A 105 7.57 5.17 1.21
CA GLU A 105 8.35 6.32 0.78
C GLU A 105 9.83 6.03 1.05
N MET A 106 10.69 6.64 0.25
CA MET A 106 12.15 6.56 0.36
C MET A 106 12.74 7.94 0.12
N GLY A 107 13.85 8.23 0.79
CA GLY A 107 14.53 9.52 0.69
C GLY A 107 15.84 9.52 1.47
N GLY A 108 16.58 10.61 1.32
CA GLY A 108 17.93 10.78 1.85
C GLY A 108 18.92 11.17 0.77
N GLU A 109 19.97 11.89 1.15
CA GLU A 109 20.94 12.52 0.23
C GLU A 109 21.68 11.51 -0.66
N GLU A 110 21.84 10.27 -0.19
CA GLU A 110 22.54 9.20 -0.92
C GLU A 110 21.65 8.47 -1.95
N ILE A 111 20.37 8.84 -2.08
CA ILE A 111 19.40 8.11 -2.91
C ILE A 111 19.17 8.85 -4.23
N SER A 112 19.78 8.36 -5.30
CA SER A 112 19.46 8.79 -6.67
C SER A 112 18.12 8.21 -7.14
N GLU A 113 17.49 8.85 -8.13
CA GLU A 113 16.23 8.38 -8.70
C GLU A 113 16.37 6.97 -9.31
N GLU A 114 17.47 6.66 -9.98
CA GLU A 114 17.73 5.35 -10.58
C GLU A 114 17.77 4.23 -9.52
N LEU A 115 18.46 4.51 -8.41
CA LEU A 115 18.54 3.60 -7.28
C LEU A 115 17.16 3.43 -6.63
N ALA A 116 16.44 4.53 -6.41
CA ALA A 116 15.09 4.50 -5.86
C ALA A 116 14.13 3.70 -6.76
N ARG A 117 14.15 3.93 -8.06
CA ARG A 117 13.31 3.24 -9.05
C ARG A 117 13.58 1.73 -9.03
N THR A 118 14.85 1.33 -8.98
CA THR A 118 15.25 -0.08 -8.90
C THR A 118 14.80 -0.72 -7.58
N ALA A 119 15.06 -0.06 -6.45
CA ALA A 119 14.69 -0.56 -5.13
C ALA A 119 13.17 -0.67 -4.97
N MET A 120 12.44 0.35 -5.45
CA MET A 120 10.98 0.36 -5.43
C MET A 120 10.43 -0.74 -6.33
N ARG A 121 10.96 -0.95 -7.54
CA ARG A 121 10.55 -2.05 -8.44
C ARG A 121 10.67 -3.42 -7.76
N LEU A 122 11.76 -3.68 -7.04
CA LEU A 122 11.92 -4.92 -6.26
C LEU A 122 10.86 -5.08 -5.17
N ALA A 123 10.44 -3.98 -4.54
CA ALA A 123 9.36 -3.97 -3.56
C ALA A 123 8.00 -4.28 -4.20
N GLN A 124 7.73 -3.78 -5.42
CA GLN A 124 6.47 -4.02 -6.14
C GLN A 124 6.23 -5.51 -6.38
N TYR A 125 7.27 -6.27 -6.73
CA TYR A 125 7.17 -7.73 -6.91
C TYR A 125 6.80 -8.51 -5.64
N LYS A 126 6.84 -7.88 -4.46
CA LYS A 126 6.43 -8.50 -3.19
C LYS A 126 5.00 -8.13 -2.79
N LEU A 127 4.36 -7.22 -3.52
CA LEU A 127 3.01 -6.74 -3.24
C LEU A 127 1.98 -7.46 -4.12
N PRO A 128 0.77 -7.73 -3.58
CA PRO A 128 -0.29 -8.41 -4.32
C PRO A 128 -1.16 -7.46 -5.16
N VAL A 129 -0.75 -6.20 -5.36
CA VAL A 129 -1.53 -5.16 -6.06
C VAL A 129 -0.64 -4.46 -7.07
N LYS A 130 -1.24 -3.97 -8.17
CA LYS A 130 -0.52 -3.07 -9.08
C LYS A 130 -0.16 -1.76 -8.37
N THR A 131 1.00 -1.24 -8.69
CA THR A 131 1.52 -0.01 -8.08
C THR A 131 2.20 0.89 -9.10
N LYS A 132 2.30 2.18 -8.78
CA LYS A 132 2.95 3.21 -9.56
C LYS A 132 4.07 3.84 -8.74
N PHE A 133 5.20 4.12 -9.37
CA PHE A 133 6.29 4.90 -8.78
C PHE A 133 5.97 6.39 -8.90
N LEU A 134 6.21 7.15 -7.83
CA LEU A 134 6.02 8.58 -7.76
C LEU A 134 7.31 9.26 -7.31
N VAL A 135 7.54 10.46 -7.84
CA VAL A 135 8.60 11.39 -7.43
C VAL A 135 7.91 12.61 -6.82
N ARG A 136 8.50 13.20 -5.78
CA ARG A 136 8.00 14.43 -5.17
C ARG A 136 8.13 15.59 -6.17
N GLU A 137 7.02 16.32 -6.35
CA GLU A 137 7.00 17.53 -7.18
C GLU A 137 8.04 18.54 -6.64
N GLY A 138 8.95 18.98 -7.50
CA GLY A 138 10.11 19.83 -7.17
C GLY A 138 11.48 19.18 -7.36
N ILE A 139 11.58 17.85 -7.56
CA ILE A 139 12.85 17.13 -7.81
C ILE A 139 13.05 16.79 -9.31
N GLY A 140 12.09 17.14 -10.16
CA GLY A 140 12.17 16.98 -11.61
C GLY A 140 10.89 17.50 -12.23
N ASP A 141 10.92 18.74 -12.70
CA ASP A 141 9.78 19.37 -13.33
C ASP A 141 9.55 18.74 -14.71
N THR A 142 8.57 17.84 -14.79
CA THR A 142 7.75 17.68 -15.99
C THR A 142 6.33 17.36 -15.53
N PRO A 143 5.36 18.25 -15.77
CA PRO A 143 3.98 17.97 -15.42
C PRO A 143 3.50 16.78 -16.26
N MET A 144 3.25 15.64 -15.62
CA MET A 144 2.45 14.59 -16.23
C MET A 144 1.04 15.15 -16.43
N PRO A 145 0.46 15.04 -17.63
CA PRO A 145 -0.80 15.67 -17.95
C PRO A 145 -1.87 15.20 -16.98
N ALA A 146 -2.67 16.17 -16.52
CA ALA A 146 -3.91 15.92 -15.83
C ALA A 146 -4.63 14.77 -16.52
N ILE A 147 -5.04 13.76 -15.76
CA ILE A 147 -5.91 12.70 -16.25
C ILE A 147 -7.17 13.42 -16.73
N ALA A 148 -7.27 13.62 -18.04
CA ALA A 148 -8.46 14.12 -18.68
C ALA A 148 -9.59 13.20 -18.26
N ASN A 149 -10.60 13.76 -17.60
CA ASN A 149 -11.86 13.08 -17.38
C ASN A 149 -12.38 12.66 -18.75
N ALA A 150 -12.18 11.39 -19.09
CA ALA A 150 -12.76 10.79 -20.29
C ALA A 150 -14.28 10.79 -20.11
N GLY A 151 -14.92 11.69 -20.86
CA GLY A 151 -16.29 11.57 -21.36
C GLY A 151 -17.33 10.97 -20.43
N ILE A 152 -17.95 11.82 -19.62
CA ILE A 152 -19.37 11.68 -19.30
C ILE A 152 -20.05 12.88 -19.93
N THR A 153 -20.51 12.73 -21.17
CA THR A 153 -21.57 13.58 -21.71
C THR A 153 -22.87 13.18 -21.01
N PRO A 154 -23.58 14.11 -20.34
CA PRO A 154 -24.90 13.81 -19.81
C PRO A 154 -25.88 13.64 -20.99
N PRO A 155 -26.71 12.59 -21.02
CA PRO A 155 -27.78 12.49 -22.00
C PRO A 155 -28.94 13.40 -21.59
N GLY A 156 -29.34 14.33 -22.46
CA GLY A 156 -30.70 14.87 -22.44
C GLY A 156 -30.91 16.38 -22.50
N GLU A 157 -30.35 17.09 -23.49
CA GLU A 157 -30.98 18.31 -24.02
C GLU A 157 -31.14 18.18 -25.54
N ALA A 158 -32.30 17.64 -25.94
CA ALA A 158 -33.05 17.93 -27.16
C ALA A 158 -34.39 17.17 -27.08
#